data_AF-A0A6P7SRR8-F1
#
_entry.id   AF-A0A6P7SRR8-F1
#
_cell.length_a   1.000
_cell.length_b   1.000
_cell.length_c   1.000
_cell.angle_alpha   90.00
_cell.angle_beta   90.00
_cell.angle_gamma   90.00
#
_symmetry.space_group_name_H-M   'P 1'
#
loop_
_entity.id
_entity.type
_entity.pdbx_description
1 polymer ?
#
loop_
_entity_poly.entity_id
_entity_poly.type
_entity_poly.pdbx_seq_one_letter_code
_entity_poly.pdbx_strand_id
1 'polypeptide(L)'
;MRWCELQEDLGSITKEELDWTTNELRNSLRSIEWDLEDLEETIGIVEKNPKKFKITDEELRERRGFIEKTKQVVREIKDHMASPATKSKEQAKVRQALLTTNGPSTNRMDTRYSRLDTEMERSNQRFIDDNEQQQQMLINNQDDQLDMIGASVGVLKNMSHQIGNELDDQNVMLRDFHKDLESADSRLDSVMKKMAKVLHMSNDRRQWCAIVVLIVIMVIIIALFFIL
;
A
#
# COMPACT_ATOMS: atom_id res chain seq x y z
N MET A 1 8.36 18.39 17.51
CA MET A 1 7.92 16.98 17.33
C MET A 1 7.83 16.38 18.72
N ARG A 2 6.63 16.09 19.20
CA ARG A 2 6.33 15.66 20.58
C ARG A 2 7.09 14.39 21.02
N TRP A 3 7.54 13.60 20.04
CA TRP A 3 8.39 12.43 20.24
C TRP A 3 9.82 12.77 20.72
N CYS A 4 10.42 13.86 20.23
CA CYS A 4 11.74 14.29 20.70
C CYS A 4 11.67 14.89 22.12
N GLU A 5 10.58 15.60 22.44
CA GLU A 5 10.34 16.15 23.79
C GLU A 5 10.14 15.04 24.83
N LEU A 6 9.45 13.96 24.45
CA LEU A 6 9.33 12.76 25.29
C LEU A 6 10.67 12.02 25.49
N GLN A 7 11.65 12.22 24.61
CA GLN A 7 12.95 11.58 24.78
C GLN A 7 13.88 12.36 25.73
N GLU A 8 13.54 13.61 26.06
CA GLU A 8 14.36 14.50 26.91
C GLU A 8 13.91 14.47 28.38
N ASP A 9 12.64 14.14 28.65
CA ASP A 9 12.06 14.08 30.00
C ASP A 9 12.22 12.69 30.64
N LEU A 10 13.47 12.32 30.91
CA LEU A 10 13.95 10.97 31.24
C LEU A 10 13.58 10.41 32.63
N GLY A 11 12.52 10.91 33.27
CA GLY A 11 12.17 10.55 34.66
C GLY A 11 10.92 9.70 34.85
N SER A 12 9.95 9.76 33.93
CA SER A 12 8.57 9.30 34.21
C SER A 12 7.79 8.87 32.96
N ILE A 13 8.45 8.34 31.93
CA ILE A 13 7.72 7.78 30.78
C ILE A 13 7.68 6.27 30.96
N THR A 14 6.48 5.75 31.20
CA THR A 14 6.24 4.32 31.34
C THR A 14 6.59 3.62 30.02
N LYS A 15 7.21 2.45 30.12
CA LYS A 15 7.56 1.61 28.95
C LYS A 15 6.35 1.38 28.03
N GLU A 16 5.16 1.28 28.63
CA GLU A 16 3.86 1.18 27.96
C GLU A 16 3.51 2.40 27.09
N GLU A 17 3.80 3.62 27.54
CA GLU A 17 3.58 4.85 26.74
C GLU A 17 4.54 4.94 25.55
N LEU A 18 5.79 4.48 25.73
CA LEU A 18 6.78 4.43 24.65
C LEU A 18 6.38 3.40 23.58
N ASP A 19 5.90 2.23 24.00
CA ASP A 19 5.47 1.18 23.09
C ASP A 19 4.19 1.58 22.34
N TRP A 20 3.21 2.18 23.04
CA TRP A 20 1.99 2.70 22.42
C TRP A 20 2.28 3.80 21.38
N THR A 21 3.11 4.79 21.74
CA THR A 21 3.48 5.87 20.81
C THR A 21 4.27 5.36 19.60
N THR A 22 5.12 4.34 19.79
CA THR A 22 5.86 3.70 18.71
C THR A 22 4.93 2.93 17.77
N ASN A 23 3.92 2.25 18.30
CA ASN A 23 2.93 1.54 17.50
C ASN A 23 2.04 2.49 16.70
N GLU A 24 1.58 3.58 17.32
CA GLU A 24 0.77 4.61 16.66
C GLU A 24 1.53 5.29 15.52
N LEU A 25 2.81 5.60 15.74
CA LEU A 25 3.69 6.16 14.71
C LEU A 25 3.91 5.16 13.55
N ARG A 26 4.09 3.86 13.84
CA ARG A 26 4.18 2.82 12.80
C ARG A 26 2.90 2.71 11.99
N ASN A 27 1.75 2.81 12.64
CA ASN A 27 0.46 2.74 11.96
C ASN A 27 0.25 3.96 11.06
N SER A 28 0.54 5.16 11.57
CA SER A 28 0.49 6.40 10.80
C SER A 28 1.41 6.37 9.58
N LEU A 29 2.66 5.90 9.74
CA LEU A 29 3.60 5.77 8.62
C LEU A 29 3.10 4.79 7.55
N ARG A 30 2.46 3.69 7.95
CA ARG A 30 1.89 2.72 7.01
C ARG A 30 0.71 3.32 6.24
N SER A 31 -0.13 4.10 6.90
CA SER A 31 -1.21 4.84 6.23
C SER A 31 -0.66 5.79 5.16
N ILE A 32 0.40 6.53 5.47
CA ILE A 32 1.04 7.44 4.52
C ILE A 32 1.67 6.67 3.35
N GLU A 33 2.27 5.50 3.59
CA GLU A 33 2.82 4.66 2.52
C GLU A 33 1.75 4.26 1.50
N TRP A 34 0.53 3.99 1.95
CA TRP A 34 -0.59 3.66 1.08
C TRP A 34 -1.12 4.86 0.32
N ASP A 35 -1.30 6.00 1.00
CA ASP A 35 -1.71 7.23 0.34
C ASP A 35 -0.72 7.62 -0.78
N LEU A 36 0.58 7.36 -0.59
CA LEU A 36 1.61 7.61 -1.59
C LEU A 36 1.55 6.64 -2.78
N GLU A 37 1.12 5.40 -2.57
CA GLU A 37 0.92 4.40 -3.62
C GLU A 37 -0.29 4.79 -4.49
N ASP A 38 -1.41 5.16 -3.86
CA ASP A 38 -2.62 5.64 -4.57
C ASP A 38 -2.36 6.92 -5.38
N LEU A 39 -1.58 7.85 -4.82
CA LEU A 39 -1.18 9.07 -5.55
C LEU A 39 -0.29 8.75 -6.75
N GLU A 40 0.59 7.76 -6.64
CA GLU A 40 1.46 7.33 -7.75
C GLU A 40 0.64 6.65 -8.87
N GLU A 41 -0.33 5.81 -8.52
CA GLU A 41 -1.27 5.24 -9.49
C GLU A 41 -2.10 6.33 -10.18
N THR A 42 -2.59 7.30 -9.42
CA THR A 42 -3.37 8.43 -9.95
C THR A 42 -2.55 9.23 -10.96
N ILE A 43 -1.28 9.51 -10.66
CA ILE A 43 -0.35 10.15 -11.61
C ILE A 43 -0.20 9.30 -12.88
N GLY A 44 -0.03 7.98 -12.74
CA GLY A 44 0.05 7.06 -13.87
C GLY A 44 -1.22 7.04 -14.75
N ILE A 45 -2.40 7.21 -14.15
CA ILE A 45 -3.67 7.34 -14.90
C ILE A 45 -3.74 8.66 -15.66
N VAL A 46 -3.35 9.77 -15.02
CA VAL A 46 -3.35 11.10 -15.64
C VAL A 46 -2.38 11.14 -16.83
N GLU A 47 -1.20 10.56 -16.69
CA GLU A 47 -0.18 10.47 -17.75
C GLU A 47 -0.68 9.67 -18.96
N LYS A 48 -1.48 8.63 -18.75
CA LYS A 48 -2.07 7.83 -19.83
C LYS A 48 -3.19 8.56 -20.56
N ASN A 49 -3.82 9.59 -19.96
CA ASN A 49 -4.93 10.32 -20.58
C ASN A 49 -4.90 11.84 -20.36
N PRO A 50 -3.86 12.55 -20.84
CA PRO A 50 -3.64 13.97 -20.53
C PRO A 50 -4.77 14.88 -21.06
N LYS A 51 -5.39 14.50 -22.18
CA LYS A 51 -6.49 15.26 -22.81
C LYS A 51 -7.75 15.33 -21.96
N LYS A 52 -8.00 14.33 -21.10
CA LYS A 52 -9.17 14.28 -20.22
C LYS A 52 -8.99 15.16 -18.99
N PHE A 53 -7.78 15.22 -18.44
CA PHE A 53 -7.51 15.84 -17.14
C PHE A 53 -6.96 17.27 -17.22
N LYS A 54 -6.49 17.73 -18.39
CA LYS A 54 -5.96 19.11 -18.60
C LYS A 54 -4.89 19.53 -17.57
N ILE A 55 -4.12 18.57 -17.06
CA ILE A 55 -3.00 18.79 -16.14
C ILE A 55 -1.74 19.03 -16.99
N THR A 56 -0.90 19.99 -16.58
CA THR A 56 0.33 20.33 -17.29
C THR A 56 1.46 19.36 -16.89
N ASP A 57 2.38 19.04 -17.80
CA ASP A 57 3.54 18.18 -17.51
C ASP A 57 4.42 18.73 -16.37
N GLU A 58 4.43 20.05 -16.19
CA GLU A 58 5.06 20.72 -15.05
C GLU A 58 4.46 20.27 -13.72
N GLU A 59 3.13 20.29 -13.62
CA GLU A 59 2.38 19.94 -12.42
C GLU A 59 2.53 18.44 -12.11
N LEU A 60 2.55 17.57 -13.13
CA LEU A 60 2.84 16.15 -12.95
C LEU A 60 4.24 15.93 -12.38
N ARG A 61 5.23 16.69 -12.84
CA ARG A 61 6.60 16.60 -12.33
C ARG A 61 6.69 17.08 -10.87
N GLU A 62 6.00 18.15 -10.51
CA GLU A 62 5.92 18.60 -9.12
C GLU A 62 5.27 17.54 -8.22
N ARG A 63 4.18 16.92 -8.67
CA ARG A 63 3.49 15.85 -7.94
C ARG A 63 4.37 14.61 -7.75
N ARG A 64 5.09 14.18 -8.80
CA ARG A 64 6.10 13.10 -8.68
C ARG A 64 7.21 13.47 -7.69
N GLY A 65 7.69 14.71 -7.75
CA GLY A 65 8.70 15.22 -6.81
C GLY A 65 8.22 15.25 -5.36
N PHE A 66 6.94 15.57 -5.12
CA PHE A 66 6.33 15.53 -3.79
C PHE A 66 6.24 14.10 -3.25
N ILE A 67 5.82 13.13 -4.07
CA ILE A 67 5.75 11.72 -3.69
C ILE A 67 7.13 11.21 -3.28
N GLU A 68 8.17 11.46 -4.09
CA GLU A 68 9.52 10.98 -3.79
C GLU A 68 10.09 11.59 -2.50
N LYS A 69 9.90 12.90 -2.31
CA LYS A 69 10.31 13.59 -1.06
C LYS A 69 9.62 12.98 0.16
N THR A 70 8.31 12.75 0.07
CA THR A 70 7.54 12.19 1.18
C THR A 70 7.95 10.74 1.46
N LYS A 71 8.18 9.93 0.43
CA LYS A 71 8.73 8.56 0.55
C LYS A 71 10.09 8.57 1.26
N GLN A 72 10.95 9.55 0.96
CA GLN A 72 12.23 9.69 1.64
C GLN A 72 12.07 10.02 3.14
N VAL A 73 11.20 10.98 3.48
CA VAL A 73 10.93 11.34 4.88
C VAL A 73 10.37 10.15 5.68
N VAL A 74 9.44 9.40 5.09
CA VAL A 74 8.88 8.18 5.72
C VAL A 74 9.98 7.14 5.97
N ARG A 75 10.90 6.95 5.01
CA ARG A 75 12.08 6.08 5.16
C ARG A 75 12.98 6.54 6.31
N GLU A 76 13.31 7.82 6.36
CA GLU A 76 14.13 8.39 7.43
C GLU A 76 13.50 8.16 8.82
N ILE A 77 12.18 8.42 8.96
CA ILE A 77 11.49 8.18 10.23
C ILE A 77 11.51 6.69 10.60
N LYS A 78 11.28 5.78 9.63
CA LYS A 78 11.37 4.33 9.87
C LYS A 78 12.77 3.91 10.31
N ASP A 79 13.82 4.45 9.72
CA ASP A 79 15.21 4.15 10.07
C ASP A 79 15.56 4.65 11.48
N HIS A 80 15.10 5.85 11.84
CA HIS A 80 15.24 6.38 13.20
C HIS A 80 14.52 5.52 14.25
N MET A 81 13.35 4.96 13.93
CA MET A 81 12.63 4.02 14.79
C MET A 81 13.24 2.62 14.83
N ALA A 82 13.96 2.21 13.79
CA ALA A 82 14.64 0.92 13.70
C ALA A 82 16.04 0.93 14.33
N SER A 83 16.55 2.11 14.70
CA SER A 83 17.89 2.30 15.29
C SER A 83 18.17 1.28 16.42
N PRO A 84 19.27 0.52 16.34
CA PRO A 84 19.67 -0.49 17.33
C PRO A 84 19.84 0.03 18.76
N ALA A 85 19.95 1.35 18.96
CA ALA A 85 20.24 1.98 20.24
C ALA A 85 19.16 1.74 21.32
N THR A 86 17.92 1.46 20.92
CA THR A 86 16.82 1.10 21.84
C THR A 86 16.86 -0.39 22.21
N LYS A 87 17.06 -1.28 21.23
CA LYS A 87 17.13 -2.73 21.45
C LYS A 87 18.41 -3.20 22.17
N SER A 88 19.54 -2.56 21.90
CA SER A 88 20.83 -2.93 22.51
C SER A 88 20.93 -2.52 23.98
N LYS A 89 20.26 -1.43 24.39
CA LYS A 89 20.17 -1.01 25.80
C LYS A 89 19.33 -1.97 26.66
N GLU A 90 18.28 -2.53 26.09
CA GLU A 90 17.43 -3.55 26.74
C GLU A 90 18.23 -4.84 26.99
N GLN A 91 18.91 -5.37 25.96
CA GLN A 91 19.70 -6.60 26.07
C GLN A 91 20.95 -6.46 26.96
N ALA A 92 21.58 -5.28 27.00
CA ALA A 92 22.73 -5.03 27.88
C ALA A 92 22.34 -5.03 29.36
N LYS A 93 21.17 -4.47 29.72
CA LYS A 93 20.65 -4.50 31.09
C LYS A 93 20.32 -5.92 31.56
N VAL A 94 19.73 -6.76 30.69
CA VAL A 94 19.39 -8.14 31.01
C VAL A 94 20.64 -9.00 31.24
N ARG A 95 21.69 -8.83 30.42
CA ARG A 95 22.96 -9.54 30.59
C ARG A 95 23.72 -9.13 31.86
N GLN A 96 23.63 -7.86 32.26
CA GLN A 96 24.33 -7.37 33.45
C GLN A 96 23.71 -7.90 34.75
N ALA A 97 22.40 -8.17 34.79
CA ALA A 97 21.73 -8.75 35.95
C ALA A 97 22.13 -10.23 36.20
N LEU A 98 22.44 -10.99 35.15
CA LEU A 98 22.76 -12.43 35.21
C LEU A 98 24.20 -12.75 35.66
N LEU A 99 25.12 -11.79 35.71
CA LEU A 99 26.54 -12.03 35.94
C LEU A 99 27.02 -11.84 37.39
N THR A 100 26.12 -11.46 38.32
CA THR A 100 26.50 -11.00 39.67
C THR A 100 26.40 -12.05 40.78
N THR A 101 26.04 -13.31 40.51
CA THR A 101 25.57 -14.24 41.56
C THR A 101 26.56 -15.29 42.09
N ASN A 102 27.76 -15.49 41.54
CA ASN A 102 28.62 -16.61 41.97
C ASN A 102 30.04 -16.20 42.46
N GLY A 103 30.29 -16.40 43.76
CA GLY A 103 31.62 -16.38 44.39
C GLY A 103 31.85 -17.63 45.28
N PRO A 104 33.06 -18.24 45.32
CA PRO A 104 33.24 -19.61 45.83
C PRO A 104 33.84 -19.68 47.25
N SER A 105 33.56 -20.75 47.99
CA SER A 105 34.34 -21.11 49.20
C SER A 105 34.47 -22.62 49.41
N THR A 106 35.70 -22.99 49.74
CA THR A 106 36.30 -24.33 49.82
C THR A 106 36.08 -25.06 51.16
N ASN A 107 36.06 -26.40 51.05
CA ASN A 107 36.49 -27.45 52.01
C ASN A 107 35.65 -27.79 53.26
N ARG A 108 35.12 -29.03 53.31
CA ARG A 108 35.44 -30.09 54.31
C ARG A 108 34.69 -31.41 54.01
N MET A 109 35.27 -32.56 54.37
CA MET A 109 35.19 -33.80 53.58
C MET A 109 34.40 -35.00 54.15
N ASP A 110 33.82 -34.93 55.37
CA ASP A 110 33.27 -36.16 56.00
C ASP A 110 31.79 -36.15 56.40
N THR A 111 31.06 -35.03 56.22
CA THR A 111 29.58 -35.01 56.28
C THR A 111 28.97 -35.21 54.88
N ARG A 112 29.78 -35.69 53.93
CA ARG A 112 29.61 -35.40 52.50
C ARG A 112 28.40 -36.09 51.86
N TYR A 113 28.05 -37.32 52.20
CA TYR A 113 26.99 -38.00 51.44
C TYR A 113 25.57 -37.50 51.75
N SER A 114 25.21 -37.31 53.03
CA SER A 114 23.88 -36.80 53.39
C SER A 114 23.73 -35.30 53.11
N ARG A 115 24.79 -34.50 53.27
CA ARG A 115 24.75 -33.09 52.85
C ARG A 115 24.80 -32.93 51.35
N LEU A 116 25.52 -33.77 50.59
CA LEU A 116 25.46 -33.72 49.12
C LEU A 116 24.04 -33.96 48.64
N ASP A 117 23.32 -34.93 49.21
CA ASP A 117 21.96 -35.25 48.78
C ASP A 117 21.01 -34.07 49.02
N THR A 118 21.07 -33.45 50.21
CA THR A 118 20.29 -32.24 50.52
C THR A 118 20.73 -31.01 49.74
N GLU A 119 22.02 -30.84 49.46
CA GLU A 119 22.55 -29.73 48.65
C GLU A 119 22.18 -29.92 47.17
N MET A 120 22.16 -31.17 46.69
CA MET A 120 21.79 -31.55 45.33
C MET A 120 20.27 -31.43 45.12
N GLU A 121 19.45 -31.82 46.10
CA GLU A 121 18.02 -31.52 46.11
C GLU A 121 17.75 -30.01 46.12
N ARG A 122 18.44 -29.23 46.96
CA ARG A 122 18.30 -27.76 46.96
C ARG A 122 18.76 -27.12 45.66
N SER A 123 19.83 -27.64 45.05
CA SER A 123 20.31 -27.19 43.74
C SER A 123 19.31 -27.52 42.64
N ASN A 124 18.71 -28.71 42.67
CA ASN A 124 17.64 -29.09 41.74
C ASN A 124 16.39 -28.24 41.96
N GLN A 125 15.97 -27.99 43.20
CA GLN A 125 14.82 -27.15 43.51
C GLN A 125 15.03 -25.72 42.99
N ARG A 126 16.21 -25.13 43.23
CA ARG A 126 16.55 -23.80 42.70
C ARG A 126 16.59 -23.78 41.18
N PHE A 127 17.12 -24.82 40.55
CA PHE A 127 17.14 -24.93 39.10
C PHE A 127 15.71 -25.03 38.53
N ILE A 128 14.83 -25.78 39.19
CA ILE A 128 13.41 -25.89 38.81
C ILE A 128 12.71 -24.54 38.99
N ASP A 129 12.89 -23.87 40.13
CA ASP A 129 12.28 -22.56 40.43
C ASP A 129 12.77 -21.47 39.44
N ASP A 130 14.08 -21.43 39.15
CA ASP A 130 14.67 -20.49 38.19
C ASP A 130 14.15 -20.76 36.76
N ASN A 131 14.01 -22.04 36.39
CA ASN A 131 13.50 -22.43 35.08
C ASN A 131 11.99 -22.16 34.95
N GLU A 132 11.21 -22.33 36.04
CA GLU A 132 9.80 -21.97 36.11
C GLU A 132 9.61 -20.45 35.98
N GLN A 133 10.42 -19.65 36.68
CA GLN A 133 10.42 -18.19 36.51
C GLN A 133 10.78 -17.77 35.08
N GLN A 134 11.79 -18.40 34.47
CA GLN A 134 12.14 -18.13 33.07
C GLN A 134 11.01 -18.49 32.11
N GLN A 135 10.34 -19.63 32.31
CA GLN A 135 9.19 -20.01 31.51
C GLN A 135 8.02 -19.03 31.69
N GLN A 136 7.77 -18.55 32.90
CA GLN A 136 6.73 -17.56 33.16
C GLN A 136 7.01 -16.24 32.43
N MET A 137 8.26 -15.78 32.45
CA MET A 137 8.69 -14.58 31.70
C MET A 137 8.58 -14.78 30.19
N LEU A 138 8.87 -15.99 29.69
CA LEU A 138 8.75 -16.33 28.28
C LEU A 138 7.29 -16.35 27.81
N ILE A 139 6.39 -16.90 28.63
CA ILE A 139 4.94 -16.92 28.34
C ILE A 139 4.39 -15.50 28.30
N ASN A 140 4.72 -14.66 29.29
CA ASN A 140 4.26 -13.26 29.30
C ASN A 140 4.77 -12.48 28.07
N ASN A 141 6.03 -12.67 27.68
CA ASN A 141 6.57 -12.05 26.46
C ASN A 141 5.89 -12.54 25.17
N GLN A 142 5.39 -13.78 25.15
CA GLN A 142 4.64 -14.30 24.00
C GLN A 142 3.22 -13.74 23.96
N ASP A 143 2.57 -13.59 25.11
CA ASP A 143 1.25 -12.94 25.19
C ASP A 143 1.33 -11.48 24.73
N ASP A 144 2.36 -10.73 25.13
CA ASP A 144 2.59 -9.35 24.63
C ASP A 144 2.80 -9.32 23.11
N GLN A 145 3.46 -10.34 22.54
CA GLN A 145 3.62 -10.45 21.08
C GLN A 145 2.29 -10.81 20.39
N LEU A 146 1.46 -11.66 21.00
CA LEU A 146 0.14 -11.99 20.48
C LEU A 146 -0.80 -10.78 20.50
N ASP A 147 -0.71 -9.94 21.51
CA ASP A 147 -1.54 -8.73 21.61
C ASP A 147 -1.12 -7.68 20.57
N MET A 148 0.19 -7.53 20.33
CA MET A 148 0.72 -6.73 19.21
C MET A 148 0.30 -7.26 17.84
N ILE A 149 0.27 -8.58 17.66
CA ILE A 149 -0.27 -9.21 16.44
C ILE A 149 -1.79 -8.96 16.36
N GLY A 150 -2.51 -9.02 17.47
CA GLY A 150 -3.94 -8.71 17.57
C GLY A 150 -4.25 -7.29 17.10
N ALA A 151 -3.47 -6.31 17.53
CA ALA A 151 -3.58 -4.93 17.06
C ALA A 151 -3.31 -4.82 15.54
N SER A 152 -2.30 -5.53 15.05
CA SER A 152 -1.95 -5.57 13.62
C SER A 152 -3.06 -6.22 12.77
N VAL A 153 -3.73 -7.25 13.30
CA VAL A 153 -4.89 -7.90 12.68
C VAL A 153 -6.11 -6.97 12.67
N GLY A 154 -6.31 -6.17 13.73
CA GLY A 154 -7.35 -5.13 13.77
C GLY A 154 -7.17 -4.08 12.68
N VAL A 155 -5.92 -3.66 12.46
CA VAL A 155 -5.54 -2.76 11.37
C VAL A 155 -5.81 -3.42 10.01
N LEU A 156 -5.33 -4.66 9.79
CA LEU A 156 -5.58 -5.41 8.55
C LEU A 156 -7.09 -5.57 8.27
N LYS A 157 -7.91 -5.81 9.30
CA LYS A 157 -9.37 -5.90 9.18
C LYS A 157 -9.99 -4.59 8.72
N ASN A 158 -9.57 -3.47 9.30
CA ASN A 158 -10.06 -2.14 8.89
C ASN A 158 -9.70 -1.84 7.44
N MET A 159 -8.49 -2.21 7.04
CA MET A 159 -7.99 -2.04 5.69
C MET A 159 -8.71 -2.94 4.68
N SER A 160 -8.92 -4.22 5.02
CA SER A 160 -9.74 -5.13 4.22
C SER A 160 -11.17 -4.63 4.05
N HIS A 161 -11.71 -3.95 5.07
CA HIS A 161 -13.05 -3.37 5.00
C HIS A 161 -13.08 -2.17 4.05
N GLN A 162 -12.07 -1.30 4.10
CA GLN A 162 -11.94 -0.16 3.18
C GLN A 162 -11.75 -0.61 1.73
N ILE A 163 -10.92 -1.63 1.47
CA ILE A 163 -10.77 -2.25 0.14
C ILE A 163 -12.11 -2.82 -0.34
N GLY A 164 -12.87 -3.46 0.55
CA GLY A 164 -14.20 -3.99 0.21
C GLY A 164 -15.17 -2.88 -0.22
N ASN A 165 -15.20 -1.77 0.50
CA ASN A 165 -16.06 -0.63 0.18
C ASN A 165 -15.65 0.04 -1.15
N GLU A 166 -14.35 0.22 -1.39
CA GLU A 166 -13.85 0.78 -2.65
C GLU A 166 -14.12 -0.15 -3.84
N LEU A 167 -14.00 -1.47 -3.66
CA LEU A 167 -14.39 -2.45 -4.69
C LEU A 167 -15.89 -2.38 -5.01
N ASP A 168 -16.75 -2.18 -4.00
CA ASP A 168 -18.18 -1.99 -4.21
C ASP A 168 -18.46 -0.67 -4.95
N ASP A 169 -17.78 0.42 -4.60
CA ASP A 169 -17.88 1.71 -5.30
C ASP A 169 -17.38 1.63 -6.75
N GLN A 170 -16.27 0.92 -6.99
CA GLN A 170 -15.77 0.65 -8.34
C GLN A 170 -16.71 -0.23 -9.15
N ASN A 171 -17.44 -1.17 -8.53
CA ASN A 171 -18.46 -1.98 -9.21
C ASN A 171 -19.65 -1.11 -9.67
N VAL A 172 -20.04 -0.11 -8.88
CA VAL A 172 -21.02 0.90 -9.29
C VAL A 172 -20.48 1.74 -10.45
N MET A 173 -19.24 2.20 -10.38
CA MET A 173 -18.60 2.97 -11.46
C MET A 173 -18.46 2.14 -12.75
N LEU A 174 -18.15 0.85 -12.65
CA LEU A 174 -18.06 -0.07 -13.79
C LEU A 174 -19.41 -0.25 -14.49
N ARG A 175 -20.51 -0.26 -13.72
CA ARG A 175 -21.87 -0.28 -14.28
C ARG A 175 -22.18 0.98 -15.07
N ASP A 176 -21.77 2.14 -14.58
CA ASP A 176 -21.97 3.39 -15.32
C ASP A 176 -21.06 3.48 -16.55
N PHE A 177 -19.82 2.99 -16.47
CA PHE A 177 -18.96 2.82 -17.65
C PHE A 177 -19.58 1.87 -18.68
N HIS A 178 -20.22 0.78 -18.25
CA HIS A 178 -20.94 -0.13 -19.14
C HIS A 178 -22.10 0.57 -19.85
N LYS A 179 -22.89 1.38 -19.14
CA LYS A 179 -23.96 2.20 -19.76
C LYS A 179 -23.39 3.20 -20.77
N ASP A 180 -22.28 3.85 -20.42
CA ASP A 180 -21.60 4.77 -21.33
C ASP A 180 -21.13 4.04 -22.60
N LEU A 181 -20.59 2.83 -22.46
CA LEU A 181 -20.18 1.98 -23.57
C LEU A 181 -21.37 1.57 -24.46
N GLU A 182 -22.50 1.18 -23.87
CA GLU A 182 -23.73 0.85 -24.59
C GLU A 182 -24.28 2.09 -25.35
N SER A 183 -24.17 3.27 -24.75
CA SER A 183 -24.50 4.54 -25.41
C SER A 183 -23.54 4.86 -26.57
N ALA A 184 -22.25 4.54 -26.43
CA ALA A 184 -21.27 4.73 -27.49
C ALA A 184 -21.51 3.74 -28.65
N ASP A 185 -21.86 2.49 -28.35
CA ASP A 185 -22.18 1.47 -29.35
C ASP A 185 -23.42 1.85 -30.17
N SER A 186 -24.50 2.29 -29.51
CA SER A 186 -25.70 2.78 -30.21
C SER A 186 -25.45 4.01 -31.10
N ARG A 187 -24.53 4.90 -30.68
CA ARG A 187 -24.07 6.03 -31.49
C ARG A 187 -23.23 5.56 -32.68
N LEU A 188 -22.32 4.61 -32.47
CA LEU A 188 -21.52 4.01 -33.55
C LEU A 188 -22.40 3.29 -34.56
N ASP A 189 -23.40 2.51 -34.13
CA ASP A 189 -24.37 1.87 -35.01
C ASP A 189 -25.19 2.90 -35.80
N SER A 190 -25.60 4.00 -35.16
CA SER A 190 -26.26 5.12 -35.84
C SER A 190 -25.36 5.77 -36.90
N VAL A 191 -24.07 5.94 -36.60
CA VAL A 191 -23.08 6.46 -37.54
C VAL A 191 -22.85 5.47 -38.68
N MET A 192 -22.71 4.17 -38.41
CA MET A 192 -22.56 3.13 -39.42
C MET A 192 -23.78 3.06 -40.34
N LYS A 193 -25.00 3.14 -39.80
CA LYS A 193 -26.24 3.24 -40.60
C LYS A 193 -26.25 4.49 -41.47
N LYS A 194 -25.82 5.64 -40.95
CA LYS A 194 -25.67 6.86 -41.75
C LYS A 194 -24.60 6.72 -42.83
N MET A 195 -23.47 6.07 -42.53
CA MET A 195 -22.42 5.81 -43.50
C MET A 195 -22.89 4.86 -44.60
N ALA A 196 -23.55 3.76 -44.27
CA ALA A 196 -24.18 2.85 -45.23
C ALA A 196 -25.23 3.57 -46.07
N LYS A 197 -26.04 4.43 -45.45
CA LYS A 197 -27.04 5.23 -46.16
C LYS A 197 -26.40 6.29 -47.05
N VAL A 198 -25.32 6.95 -46.63
CA VAL A 198 -24.57 7.93 -47.44
C VAL A 198 -23.86 7.25 -48.60
N LEU A 199 -23.26 6.08 -48.38
CA LEU A 199 -22.69 5.24 -49.41
C LEU A 199 -23.75 4.81 -50.43
N HIS A 200 -24.97 4.51 -49.97
CA HIS A 200 -26.11 4.18 -50.84
C HIS A 200 -26.88 5.41 -51.36
N MET A 201 -26.65 6.61 -50.80
CA MET A 201 -27.23 7.90 -51.22
C MET A 201 -26.27 8.71 -52.09
N SER A 202 -25.09 8.20 -52.43
CA SER A 202 -24.38 8.69 -53.61
C SER A 202 -25.34 8.50 -54.79
N ASN A 203 -25.79 9.63 -55.29
CA ASN A 203 -27.09 9.87 -55.89
C ASN A 203 -27.17 9.29 -57.30
N ASP A 204 -27.22 7.97 -57.41
CA ASP A 204 -27.15 7.25 -58.68
C ASP A 204 -28.16 7.82 -59.68
N ARG A 205 -29.44 7.94 -59.32
CA ARG A 205 -30.44 8.36 -60.33
C ARG A 205 -30.26 9.79 -60.87
N ARG A 206 -29.88 10.77 -60.06
CA ARG A 206 -29.67 12.15 -60.57
C ARG A 206 -28.29 12.32 -61.20
N GLN A 207 -27.25 11.63 -60.70
CA GLN A 207 -25.93 11.62 -61.34
C GLN A 207 -25.98 10.88 -62.68
N TRP A 208 -26.61 9.72 -62.77
CA TRP A 208 -26.84 9.00 -64.02
C TRP A 208 -27.69 9.81 -65.01
N CYS A 209 -28.74 10.50 -64.56
CA CYS A 209 -29.52 11.38 -65.43
C CYS A 209 -28.66 12.54 -65.98
N ALA A 210 -27.84 13.18 -65.13
CA ALA A 210 -26.92 14.22 -65.57
C ALA A 210 -25.88 13.70 -66.58
N ILE A 211 -25.33 12.50 -66.36
CA ILE A 211 -24.41 11.83 -67.29
C ILE A 211 -25.09 11.58 -68.64
N VAL A 212 -26.32 11.04 -68.65
CA VAL A 212 -27.09 10.78 -69.88
C VAL A 212 -27.36 12.08 -70.65
N VAL A 213 -27.79 13.15 -69.97
CA VAL A 213 -28.02 14.46 -70.61
C VAL A 213 -26.73 15.02 -71.22
N LEU A 214 -25.61 14.92 -70.50
CA LEU A 214 -24.29 15.35 -71.00
C LEU A 214 -23.90 14.58 -72.27
N ILE A 215 -24.12 13.26 -72.31
CA ILE A 215 -23.85 12.43 -73.49
C ILE A 215 -24.70 12.86 -74.68
N VAL A 216 -26.00 13.12 -74.48
CA VAL A 216 -26.90 13.57 -75.56
C VAL A 216 -26.44 14.90 -76.15
N ILE A 217 -26.08 15.88 -75.31
CA ILE A 217 -25.54 17.17 -75.76
C ILE A 217 -24.24 16.97 -76.53
N MET A 218 -23.36 16.08 -76.04
CA MET A 218 -22.09 15.75 -76.67
C MET A 218 -22.30 15.17 -78.08
N VAL A 219 -23.25 14.26 -78.25
CA VAL A 219 -23.63 13.71 -79.57
C VAL A 219 -24.19 14.79 -80.51
N ILE A 220 -25.02 15.70 -80.00
CA ILE A 220 -25.56 16.81 -80.81
C ILE A 220 -24.43 17.70 -81.34
N ILE A 221 -23.45 18.04 -80.49
CA ILE A 221 -22.29 18.84 -80.91
C ILE A 221 -21.48 18.12 -81.98
N ILE A 222 -21.24 16.81 -81.84
CA ILE A 222 -20.55 16.01 -82.87
C ILE A 222 -21.33 16.05 -84.19
N ALA A 223 -22.65 15.82 -84.15
CA ALA A 223 -23.48 15.81 -85.35
C ALA A 223 -23.46 17.16 -86.06
N LEU A 224 -23.58 18.26 -85.30
CA LEU A 224 -23.46 19.62 -85.84
C LEU A 224 -22.08 19.87 -86.46
N PHE A 225 -21.00 19.37 -85.85
CA PHE A 225 -19.64 19.49 -86.41
C PHE A 225 -19.43 18.69 -87.70
N PHE A 226 -20.08 17.54 -87.88
CA PHE A 226 -20.00 16.79 -89.14
C PHE A 226 -20.89 17.36 -90.24
N ILE A 227 -21.98 18.04 -89.86
CA ILE A 227 -22.92 18.66 -90.79
C ILE A 227 -22.41 20.03 -91.27
N LEU A 228 -21.74 20.79 -90.40
CA LEU A 228 -21.18 22.12 -90.67
C LEU A 228 -19.76 22.04 -91.23
#